data_AF-A0A7V3PR20-F1
#
_entry.id   AF-A0A7V3PR20-F1
#
_cell.length_a   1.000
_cell.length_b   1.000
_cell.length_c   1.000
_cell.angle_alpha   90.00
_cell.angle_beta   90.00
_cell.angle_gamma   90.00
#
_symmetry.space_group_name_H-M   'P 1'
#
loop_
_entity.id
_entity.type
_entity.pdbx_description
1 polymer ?
#
loop_
_entity_poly.entity_id
_entity_poly.type
_entity_poly.pdbx_seq_one_letter_code
_entity_poly.pdbx_strand_id
1 'polypeptide(L)'
;MSGEGLNEVTCRYESFAQRHPFGLDAIKGTYSVPMLRLAHPISSYILLPQTKMYGYLGMAGPGAGQLYAAWREAYRPWGVLPTLGWVSTEELRRPTGWTALAVAEAAWFTQEAVEPDLDGPWPAGCIFPYRLGSGRRAWWRQDAGAVLETLDPRQEVLRIIYGANRVRSTGSVPGWRAQVPGEIFGLDPSVWYPVLPEGPALKGLRITALSDGIVVRRASSGGDLAAIVFEPVPDVPYRLVELFEKAHCGWRGYGGGQVEVDGPLSDDESGAAFRPSDASTIFAHPPWKLEPELAPLPGLPGNSGVAWACFDLGVPDKPCRLKATVALAAGAALPGRSDGVVFRMRATAPGKDLRVEKLVAGETPEPLELDLSPLRGQKAQIWLEVEPNASPSYDWALWHDPHIEGVAQRQAEATVVDDEPWRLALTDGEVARPAGSEMTTKLVVPGGVFLLRVEPREVAPGVELWRLPFFVSFCDQFGMPLEAPRYACGVVADSTVGGATRPGLFAHPPDHGRTYVDFALRLPETPLCLRTWVGLRDGSRSEGCRFVVQVNGREVASRFLAPAAGWQEIVSDLSAWAGRAIVLSLVTDSEGSFSFDWAAWGEPRLELAQK
;
A
#
# COMPACT_ATOMS: atom_id res chain seq x y z
N MET A 1 -12.90 16.26 -35.57
CA MET A 1 -11.55 16.76 -35.23
C MET A 1 -11.29 16.43 -33.76
N SER A 2 -10.06 16.19 -33.33
CA SER A 2 -9.72 15.85 -31.94
C SER A 2 -8.54 16.71 -31.47
N GLY A 3 -8.60 17.21 -30.23
CA GLY A 3 -7.53 17.98 -29.61
C GLY A 3 -7.48 17.78 -28.08
N GLU A 4 -6.34 18.09 -27.50
CA GLU A 4 -6.07 18.07 -26.04
C GLU A 4 -6.74 19.24 -25.31
N GLY A 5 -7.21 20.25 -26.05
CA GLY A 5 -7.98 21.38 -25.53
C GLY A 5 -9.14 21.75 -26.47
N LEU A 6 -10.29 22.07 -25.87
CA LEU A 6 -11.43 22.65 -26.58
C LEU A 6 -11.00 24.03 -27.13
N ASN A 7 -11.03 24.24 -28.45
CA ASN A 7 -10.89 25.58 -29.03
C ASN A 7 -12.27 26.07 -29.53
N GLU A 8 -12.58 27.36 -29.32
CA GLU A 8 -13.86 27.98 -29.68
C GLU A 8 -14.30 27.78 -31.13
N VAL A 9 -13.36 27.53 -32.05
CA VAL A 9 -13.65 27.31 -33.48
C VAL A 9 -14.05 25.86 -33.78
N THR A 10 -13.47 24.90 -33.05
CA THR A 10 -13.56 23.45 -33.34
C THR A 10 -14.54 22.71 -32.43
N CYS A 11 -14.91 23.28 -31.28
CA CYS A 11 -15.77 22.63 -30.27
C CYS A 11 -17.10 22.11 -30.84
N ARG A 12 -17.72 22.82 -31.79
CA ARG A 12 -18.97 22.39 -32.47
C ARG A 12 -18.80 21.18 -33.40
N TYR A 13 -17.57 20.79 -33.70
CA TYR A 13 -17.20 19.68 -34.59
C TYR A 13 -16.37 18.60 -33.86
N GLU A 14 -16.18 18.76 -32.55
CA GLU A 14 -15.50 17.80 -31.70
C GLU A 14 -16.53 16.84 -31.11
N SER A 15 -16.51 15.60 -31.59
CA SER A 15 -17.42 14.55 -31.11
C SER A 15 -16.82 13.72 -29.97
N PHE A 16 -15.67 14.14 -29.40
CA PHE A 16 -14.93 13.37 -28.39
C PHE A 16 -14.36 14.28 -27.31
N ALA A 17 -14.56 13.91 -26.03
CA ALA A 17 -14.01 14.62 -24.87
C ALA A 17 -13.15 13.69 -24.01
N GLN A 18 -11.91 14.10 -23.74
CA GLN A 18 -11.02 13.40 -22.80
C GLN A 18 -11.53 13.57 -21.37
N ARG A 19 -11.37 12.51 -20.57
CA ARG A 19 -11.70 12.55 -19.13
C ARG A 19 -10.45 12.35 -18.30
N HIS A 20 -10.02 13.39 -17.62
CA HIS A 20 -9.04 13.26 -16.54
C HIS A 20 -9.77 13.14 -15.20
N PRO A 21 -9.55 12.05 -14.44
CA PRO A 21 -10.06 11.88 -13.09
C PRO A 21 -9.38 12.81 -12.10
N PHE A 22 -10.17 13.32 -11.17
CA PHE A 22 -9.66 14.04 -10.02
C PHE A 22 -9.12 13.03 -9.00
N GLY A 23 -8.01 13.37 -8.33
CA GLY A 23 -7.33 12.45 -7.40
C GLY A 23 -6.40 11.43 -8.07
N LEU A 24 -5.99 11.67 -9.31
CA LEU A 24 -4.98 10.91 -10.05
C LEU A 24 -3.90 11.87 -10.53
N ASP A 25 -2.63 11.53 -10.33
CA ASP A 25 -1.48 12.22 -10.91
C ASP A 25 -0.82 11.27 -11.92
N ALA A 26 -1.08 11.52 -13.21
CA ALA A 26 -0.58 10.68 -14.30
C ALA A 26 0.96 10.72 -14.41
N ILE A 27 1.58 11.83 -14.00
CA ILE A 27 3.03 12.03 -14.11
C ILE A 27 3.73 11.29 -12.97
N LYS A 28 3.20 11.39 -11.75
CA LYS A 28 3.77 10.73 -10.57
C LYS A 28 3.31 9.29 -10.39
N GLY A 29 2.28 8.86 -11.13
CA GLY A 29 1.71 7.51 -10.99
C GLY A 29 0.99 7.29 -9.65
N THR A 30 0.58 8.36 -8.97
CA THR A 30 -0.08 8.29 -7.65
C THR A 30 -1.57 8.55 -7.76
N TYR A 31 -2.35 8.04 -6.82
CA TYR A 31 -3.80 8.23 -6.79
C TYR A 31 -4.37 8.20 -5.37
N SER A 32 -5.56 8.77 -5.21
CA SER A 32 -6.34 8.78 -3.96
C SER A 32 -7.68 8.09 -4.19
N VAL A 33 -7.83 6.87 -3.65
CA VAL A 33 -9.05 6.05 -3.81
C VAL A 33 -10.33 6.80 -3.43
N PRO A 34 -10.41 7.50 -2.29
CA PRO A 34 -11.66 8.17 -1.95
C PRO A 34 -11.98 9.33 -2.91
N MET A 35 -10.97 10.02 -3.46
CA MET A 35 -11.16 11.05 -4.48
C MET A 35 -11.69 10.48 -5.80
N LEU A 36 -11.16 9.32 -6.22
CA LEU A 36 -11.67 8.61 -7.41
C LEU A 36 -13.13 8.23 -7.26
N ARG A 37 -13.55 7.87 -6.04
CA ARG A 37 -14.94 7.52 -5.71
C ARG A 37 -15.89 8.71 -5.67
N LEU A 38 -15.40 9.94 -5.78
CA LEU A 38 -16.24 11.12 -6.02
C LEU A 38 -16.68 11.22 -7.50
N ALA A 39 -16.16 10.37 -8.39
CA ALA A 39 -16.60 10.33 -9.78
C ALA A 39 -18.10 10.00 -9.87
N HIS A 40 -18.86 10.89 -10.52
CA HIS A 40 -20.32 10.81 -10.60
C HIS A 40 -20.82 10.89 -12.06
N PRO A 41 -21.88 10.13 -12.46
CA PRO A 41 -22.42 10.11 -13.82
C PRO A 41 -23.06 11.41 -14.31
N ILE A 42 -23.16 12.43 -13.47
CA ILE A 42 -23.81 13.71 -13.82
C ILE A 42 -23.13 14.38 -15.01
N SER A 43 -21.80 14.28 -15.10
CA SER A 43 -21.05 14.80 -16.24
C SER A 43 -21.42 14.07 -17.53
N SER A 44 -21.62 12.75 -17.46
CA SER A 44 -22.09 11.91 -18.55
C SER A 44 -23.48 12.29 -19.01
N TYR A 45 -24.41 12.45 -18.06
CA TYR A 45 -25.78 12.89 -18.35
C TYR A 45 -25.83 14.21 -19.12
N ILE A 46 -25.03 15.19 -18.70
CA ILE A 46 -25.03 16.54 -19.30
C ILE A 46 -24.35 16.58 -20.67
N LEU A 47 -23.28 15.79 -20.87
CA LEU A 47 -22.33 16.00 -21.98
C LEU A 47 -22.34 14.88 -23.05
N LEU A 48 -22.85 13.68 -22.77
CA LEU A 48 -22.88 12.59 -23.74
C LEU A 48 -23.71 12.87 -24.99
N PRO A 49 -24.84 13.60 -24.94
CA PRO A 49 -25.59 13.93 -26.16
C PRO A 49 -24.78 14.76 -27.17
N GLN A 50 -23.71 15.43 -26.73
CA GLN A 50 -22.86 16.29 -27.54
C GLN A 50 -21.45 15.72 -27.76
N THR A 51 -20.99 14.81 -26.91
CA THR A 51 -19.61 14.28 -26.94
C THR A 51 -19.55 12.79 -26.61
N LYS A 52 -18.65 12.04 -27.25
CA LYS A 52 -18.27 10.70 -26.81
C LYS A 52 -17.14 10.80 -25.79
N MET A 53 -17.31 10.15 -24.64
CA MET A 53 -16.30 10.14 -23.59
C MET A 53 -15.26 9.06 -23.84
N TYR A 54 -13.99 9.47 -23.92
CA TYR A 54 -12.87 8.56 -24.06
C TYR A 54 -11.79 8.86 -23.01
N GLY A 55 -10.93 7.87 -22.76
CA GLY A 55 -9.87 7.98 -21.77
C GLY A 55 -8.87 9.07 -22.12
N TYR A 56 -8.27 9.65 -21.08
CA TYR A 56 -7.17 10.59 -21.20
C TYR A 56 -5.99 9.92 -21.93
N LEU A 57 -5.34 10.62 -22.87
CA LEU A 57 -4.27 10.03 -23.68
C LEU A 57 -3.03 9.65 -22.84
N GLY A 58 -2.79 10.37 -21.75
CA GLY A 58 -1.71 10.04 -20.80
C GLY A 58 -2.10 9.02 -19.73
N MET A 59 -3.25 8.35 -19.85
CA MET A 59 -3.63 7.30 -18.90
C MET A 59 -2.61 6.15 -18.94
N ALA A 60 -2.43 5.49 -17.79
CA ALA A 60 -1.57 4.33 -17.71
C ALA A 60 -2.13 3.16 -18.55
N GLY A 61 -1.23 2.33 -19.11
CA GLY A 61 -1.63 1.09 -19.77
C GLY A 61 -2.04 0.00 -18.78
N PRO A 62 -2.77 -1.05 -19.21
CA PRO A 62 -3.15 -2.19 -18.37
C PRO A 62 -2.00 -2.88 -17.64
N GLY A 63 -0.79 -2.86 -18.21
CA GLY A 63 0.43 -3.39 -17.56
C GLY A 63 0.83 -2.64 -16.28
N ALA A 64 0.34 -1.42 -16.06
CA ALA A 64 0.60 -0.63 -14.85
C ALA A 64 -0.24 -1.05 -13.62
N GLY A 65 -0.95 -2.18 -13.69
CA GLY A 65 -1.59 -2.80 -12.53
C GLY A 65 -2.65 -1.91 -11.86
N GLN A 66 -2.44 -1.56 -10.59
CA GLN A 66 -3.42 -0.78 -9.83
C GLN A 66 -3.55 0.66 -10.30
N LEU A 67 -2.51 1.25 -10.90
CA LEU A 67 -2.65 2.57 -11.49
C LEU A 67 -3.70 2.54 -12.60
N TYR A 68 -3.66 1.53 -13.47
CA TYR A 68 -4.71 1.30 -14.47
C TYR A 68 -6.08 1.05 -13.82
N ALA A 69 -6.12 0.26 -12.74
CA ALA A 69 -7.35 0.01 -11.99
C ALA A 69 -7.94 1.31 -11.39
N ALA A 70 -7.10 2.22 -10.92
CA ALA A 70 -7.50 3.53 -10.40
C ALA A 70 -8.14 4.40 -11.50
N TRP A 71 -7.57 4.43 -12.71
CA TRP A 71 -8.22 5.07 -13.87
C TRP A 71 -9.61 4.48 -14.13
N ARG A 72 -9.70 3.14 -14.08
CA ARG A 72 -10.96 2.40 -14.29
C ARG A 72 -12.01 2.70 -13.21
N GLU A 73 -11.60 2.84 -11.95
CA GLU A 73 -12.49 3.21 -10.83
C GLU A 73 -13.28 4.48 -11.18
N ALA A 74 -12.59 5.54 -11.58
CA ALA A 74 -13.23 6.81 -11.91
C ALA A 74 -13.98 6.80 -13.25
N TYR A 75 -13.54 6.00 -14.21
CA TYR A 75 -14.15 5.93 -15.54
C TYR A 75 -15.47 5.18 -15.60
N ARG A 76 -15.66 4.19 -14.71
CA ARG A 76 -16.89 3.38 -14.68
C ARG A 76 -18.15 4.23 -14.44
N PRO A 77 -18.22 5.11 -13.41
CA PRO A 77 -19.36 6.00 -13.22
C PRO A 77 -19.58 7.00 -14.36
N TRP A 78 -18.62 7.18 -15.27
CA TRP A 78 -18.75 8.09 -16.40
C TRP A 78 -19.15 7.41 -17.71
N GLY A 79 -19.09 6.08 -17.79
CA GLY A 79 -19.30 5.34 -19.04
C GLY A 79 -18.26 5.67 -20.10
N VAL A 80 -17.01 5.93 -19.69
CA VAL A 80 -15.90 6.15 -20.62
C VAL A 80 -15.68 4.89 -21.44
N LEU A 81 -15.50 5.04 -22.75
CA LEU A 81 -15.22 3.92 -23.65
C LEU A 81 -13.95 3.18 -23.21
N PRO A 82 -13.90 1.83 -23.33
CA PRO A 82 -12.70 1.06 -23.02
C PRO A 82 -11.50 1.61 -23.79
N THR A 83 -10.55 2.18 -23.06
CA THR A 83 -9.37 2.83 -23.63
C THR A 83 -8.14 1.99 -23.32
N LEU A 84 -7.46 1.54 -24.37
CA LEU A 84 -6.25 0.71 -24.32
C LEU A 84 -5.03 1.59 -24.66
N GLY A 85 -4.51 2.29 -23.66
CA GLY A 85 -3.28 3.08 -23.79
C GLY A 85 -2.03 2.20 -23.68
N TRP A 86 -1.03 2.47 -24.54
CA TRP A 86 0.37 2.05 -24.35
C TRP A 86 0.63 0.54 -24.15
N VAL A 87 -0.19 -0.33 -24.76
CA VAL A 87 -0.02 -1.80 -24.65
C VAL A 87 1.09 -2.29 -25.58
N SER A 88 1.99 -3.13 -25.08
CA SER A 88 3.03 -3.76 -25.88
C SER A 88 2.50 -4.89 -26.76
N THR A 89 3.21 -5.21 -27.84
CA THR A 89 2.86 -6.35 -28.70
C THR A 89 2.86 -7.68 -27.94
N GLU A 90 3.75 -7.85 -26.96
CA GLU A 90 3.83 -9.09 -26.19
C GLU A 90 2.62 -9.26 -25.26
N GLU A 91 2.20 -8.19 -24.58
CA GLU A 91 0.99 -8.18 -23.75
C GLU A 91 -0.27 -8.51 -24.58
N LEU A 92 -0.36 -8.02 -25.83
CA LEU A 92 -1.47 -8.36 -26.72
C LEU A 92 -1.44 -9.80 -27.22
N ARG A 93 -0.25 -10.41 -27.36
CA ARG A 93 -0.11 -11.81 -27.77
C ARG A 93 -0.50 -12.78 -26.67
N ARG A 94 -0.29 -12.40 -25.41
CA ARG A 94 -0.57 -13.23 -24.22
C ARG A 94 -1.26 -12.39 -23.15
N PRO A 95 -2.51 -11.94 -23.41
CA PRO A 95 -3.20 -11.07 -22.47
C PRO A 95 -3.51 -11.83 -21.18
N THR A 96 -3.20 -11.23 -20.04
CA THR A 96 -3.54 -11.72 -18.71
C THR A 96 -3.96 -10.54 -17.83
N GLY A 97 -4.55 -10.82 -16.66
CA GLY A 97 -4.95 -9.81 -15.68
C GLY A 97 -5.73 -8.65 -16.30
N TRP A 98 -5.25 -7.42 -16.08
CA TRP A 98 -5.88 -6.20 -16.57
C TRP A 98 -5.91 -6.09 -18.10
N THR A 99 -4.88 -6.58 -18.79
CA THR A 99 -4.84 -6.57 -20.26
C THR A 99 -5.94 -7.47 -20.83
N ALA A 100 -6.11 -8.69 -20.29
CA ALA A 100 -7.17 -9.60 -20.71
C ALA A 100 -8.56 -9.01 -20.45
N LEU A 101 -8.78 -8.43 -19.27
CA LEU A 101 -10.04 -7.77 -18.93
C LEU A 101 -10.36 -6.61 -19.89
N ALA A 102 -9.37 -5.75 -20.18
CA ALA A 102 -9.55 -4.59 -21.05
C ALA A 102 -9.83 -4.99 -22.51
N VAL A 103 -9.14 -6.01 -23.02
CA VAL A 103 -9.40 -6.57 -24.36
C VAL A 103 -10.79 -7.21 -24.44
N ALA A 104 -11.19 -7.96 -23.41
CA ALA A 104 -12.53 -8.56 -23.35
C ALA A 104 -13.64 -7.49 -23.33
N GLU A 105 -13.44 -6.41 -22.56
CA GLU A 105 -14.37 -5.28 -22.53
C GLU A 105 -14.48 -4.60 -23.89
N ALA A 106 -13.35 -4.27 -24.53
CA ALA A 106 -13.34 -3.63 -25.84
C ALA A 106 -14.01 -4.50 -26.92
N ALA A 107 -13.77 -5.81 -26.89
CA ALA A 107 -14.43 -6.77 -27.77
C ALA A 107 -15.94 -6.79 -27.54
N TRP A 108 -16.39 -6.84 -26.28
CA TRP A 108 -17.82 -6.84 -25.94
C TRP A 108 -18.51 -5.54 -26.36
N PHE A 109 -17.90 -4.37 -26.08
CA PHE A 109 -18.41 -3.06 -26.51
C PHE A 109 -18.60 -2.98 -28.03
N THR A 110 -17.66 -3.55 -28.79
CA THR A 110 -17.70 -3.56 -30.25
C THR A 110 -18.75 -4.53 -30.78
N GLN A 111 -18.85 -5.74 -30.21
CA GLN A 111 -19.77 -6.79 -30.67
C GLN A 111 -21.23 -6.47 -30.36
N GLU A 112 -21.51 -5.92 -29.18
CA GLU A 112 -22.88 -5.63 -28.74
C GLU A 112 -23.35 -4.21 -29.10
N ALA A 113 -22.51 -3.40 -29.78
CA ALA A 113 -22.80 -2.01 -30.14
C ALA A 113 -23.34 -1.21 -28.94
N VAL A 114 -22.53 -1.13 -27.89
CA VAL A 114 -22.91 -0.61 -26.57
C VAL A 114 -23.00 0.92 -26.58
N GLU A 115 -24.12 1.45 -26.07
CA GLU A 115 -24.34 2.89 -25.87
C GLU A 115 -24.79 3.18 -24.43
N PRO A 116 -24.45 4.34 -23.85
CA PRO A 116 -24.99 4.77 -22.54
C PRO A 116 -26.52 4.85 -22.51
N ASP A 117 -27.17 4.34 -21.46
CA ASP A 117 -28.64 4.39 -21.29
C ASP A 117 -29.07 5.33 -20.16
N LEU A 118 -28.74 6.61 -20.31
CA LEU A 118 -28.89 7.61 -19.23
C LEU A 118 -30.36 7.90 -18.88
N ASP A 119 -31.27 7.79 -19.86
CA ASP A 119 -32.72 7.93 -19.68
C ASP A 119 -33.39 6.64 -19.18
N GLY A 120 -32.61 5.56 -19.07
CA GLY A 120 -33.04 4.28 -18.53
C GLY A 120 -33.17 4.28 -17.01
N PRO A 121 -33.64 3.17 -16.42
CA PRO A 121 -33.74 3.01 -14.97
C PRO A 121 -32.35 2.92 -14.34
N TRP A 122 -32.21 3.57 -13.19
CA TRP A 122 -31.04 3.51 -12.30
C TRP A 122 -31.42 2.83 -10.99
N PRO A 123 -31.51 1.49 -10.95
CA PRO A 123 -31.82 0.81 -9.71
C PRO A 123 -30.66 0.88 -8.72
N ALA A 124 -30.96 0.53 -7.47
CA ALA A 124 -29.99 0.54 -6.39
C ALA A 124 -28.73 -0.26 -6.76
N GLY A 125 -27.57 0.35 -6.56
CA GLY A 125 -26.27 -0.24 -6.87
C GLY A 125 -25.84 -0.15 -8.33
N CYS A 126 -26.66 0.41 -9.24
CA CYS A 126 -26.22 0.73 -10.59
C CYS A 126 -25.12 1.81 -10.54
N ILE A 127 -23.95 1.48 -11.12
CA ILE A 127 -22.82 2.40 -11.29
C ILE A 127 -22.99 3.16 -12.61
N PHE A 128 -23.32 2.45 -13.70
CA PHE A 128 -23.55 3.06 -15.01
C PHE A 128 -24.37 2.16 -15.94
N PRO A 129 -25.48 2.65 -16.52
CA PRO A 129 -26.37 1.88 -17.39
C PRO A 129 -25.97 1.96 -18.87
N TYR A 130 -26.21 0.87 -19.60
CA TYR A 130 -25.99 0.73 -21.03
C TYR A 130 -27.19 0.11 -21.74
N ARG A 131 -27.31 0.46 -23.02
CA ARG A 131 -28.20 -0.12 -24.02
C ARG A 131 -27.36 -0.77 -25.11
N LEU A 132 -27.71 -2.01 -25.46
CA LEU A 132 -27.05 -2.76 -26.52
C LEU A 132 -27.74 -2.47 -27.85
N GLY A 133 -27.04 -2.67 -28.97
CA GLY A 133 -27.62 -2.53 -30.32
C GLY A 133 -28.81 -3.46 -30.57
N SER A 134 -28.92 -4.56 -29.81
CA SER A 134 -30.07 -5.46 -29.82
C SER A 134 -31.30 -4.91 -29.09
N GLY A 135 -31.21 -3.71 -28.47
CA GLY A 135 -32.23 -3.12 -27.60
C GLY A 135 -32.25 -3.66 -26.17
N ARG A 136 -31.41 -4.66 -25.84
CA ARG A 136 -31.24 -5.18 -24.47
C ARG A 136 -30.50 -4.16 -23.61
N ARG A 137 -30.54 -4.38 -22.29
CA ARG A 137 -29.85 -3.56 -21.29
C ARG A 137 -28.71 -4.30 -20.62
N ALA A 138 -27.71 -3.52 -20.24
CA ALA A 138 -26.60 -3.93 -19.40
C ALA A 138 -26.25 -2.81 -18.43
N TRP A 139 -25.48 -3.11 -17.39
CA TRP A 139 -24.95 -2.08 -16.50
C TRP A 139 -23.66 -2.52 -15.82
N TRP A 140 -22.91 -1.55 -15.31
CA TRP A 140 -22.05 -1.79 -14.17
C TRP A 140 -22.87 -1.73 -12.88
N ARG A 141 -22.69 -2.71 -11.99
CA ARG A 141 -23.32 -2.76 -10.67
C ARG A 141 -22.28 -2.97 -9.57
N GLN A 142 -22.50 -2.35 -8.41
CA GLN A 142 -21.71 -2.56 -7.20
C GLN A 142 -22.03 -3.93 -6.59
N ASP A 143 -21.02 -4.80 -6.47
CA ASP A 143 -21.13 -6.17 -5.94
C ASP A 143 -19.77 -6.75 -5.55
N ALA A 144 -19.38 -6.63 -4.28
CA ALA A 144 -18.05 -7.00 -3.78
C ALA A 144 -16.92 -6.53 -4.73
N GLY A 145 -17.06 -5.28 -5.16
CA GLY A 145 -16.38 -4.71 -6.32
C GLY A 145 -17.39 -4.22 -7.34
N ALA A 146 -17.11 -4.41 -8.62
CA ALA A 146 -18.01 -4.04 -9.71
C ALA A 146 -18.18 -5.19 -10.72
N VAL A 147 -19.40 -5.33 -11.23
CA VAL A 147 -19.78 -6.36 -12.20
C VAL A 147 -20.48 -5.69 -13.38
N LEU A 148 -20.01 -5.97 -14.59
CA LEU A 148 -20.72 -5.66 -15.82
C LEU A 148 -21.62 -6.84 -16.15
N GLU A 149 -22.93 -6.64 -16.24
CA GLU A 149 -23.89 -7.71 -16.56
C GLU A 149 -24.97 -7.24 -17.53
N THR A 150 -25.44 -8.14 -18.39
CA THR A 150 -26.70 -7.97 -19.13
C THR A 150 -27.88 -8.27 -18.23
N LEU A 151 -29.07 -7.77 -18.55
CA LEU A 151 -30.27 -7.97 -17.72
C LEU A 151 -31.22 -9.06 -18.23
N ASP A 152 -31.34 -9.22 -19.55
CA ASP A 152 -32.31 -10.13 -20.18
C ASP A 152 -31.69 -10.94 -21.33
N PRO A 153 -31.20 -12.18 -21.09
CA PRO A 153 -31.07 -12.81 -19.78
C PRO A 153 -29.97 -12.14 -18.95
N ARG A 154 -30.05 -12.37 -17.63
CA ARG A 154 -29.01 -11.90 -16.72
C ARG A 154 -27.73 -12.71 -16.92
N GLN A 155 -26.65 -12.05 -17.31
CA GLN A 155 -25.37 -12.69 -17.56
C GLN A 155 -24.21 -11.76 -17.16
N GLU A 156 -23.29 -12.28 -16.35
CA GLU A 156 -22.03 -11.60 -16.04
C GLU A 156 -21.13 -11.55 -17.28
N VAL A 157 -20.67 -10.35 -17.61
CA VAL A 157 -19.76 -10.06 -18.73
C VAL A 157 -18.34 -9.89 -18.20
N LEU A 158 -18.16 -9.04 -17.17
CA LEU A 158 -16.86 -8.74 -16.57
C LEU A 158 -17.01 -8.54 -15.07
N ARG A 159 -15.95 -8.80 -14.32
CA ARG A 159 -15.88 -8.54 -12.89
C ARG A 159 -14.53 -7.98 -12.47
N ILE A 160 -14.59 -7.03 -11.55
CA ILE A 160 -13.44 -6.49 -10.83
C ILE A 160 -13.78 -6.56 -9.35
N ILE A 161 -12.97 -7.27 -8.56
CA ILE A 161 -13.16 -7.39 -7.11
C ILE A 161 -12.39 -6.26 -6.41
N TYR A 162 -13.03 -5.60 -5.43
CA TYR A 162 -12.41 -4.70 -4.46
C TYR A 162 -13.33 -4.54 -3.26
N GLY A 163 -12.81 -4.08 -2.12
CA GLY A 163 -13.59 -3.90 -0.89
C GLY A 163 -14.04 -5.21 -0.24
N ALA A 164 -13.47 -6.35 -0.64
CA ALA A 164 -13.83 -7.67 -0.16
C ALA A 164 -12.59 -8.55 0.07
N ASN A 165 -12.60 -9.33 1.14
CA ASN A 165 -11.56 -10.34 1.43
C ASN A 165 -11.91 -11.73 0.85
N ARG A 166 -13.20 -11.96 0.55
CA ARG A 166 -13.76 -13.22 0.03
C ARG A 166 -14.95 -12.91 -0.88
N VAL A 167 -15.03 -13.57 -2.02
CA VAL A 167 -16.09 -13.39 -3.04
C VAL A 167 -16.44 -14.72 -3.69
N ARG A 168 -17.74 -14.95 -3.91
CA ARG A 168 -18.20 -16.04 -4.79
C ARG A 168 -18.07 -15.61 -6.24
N SER A 169 -17.39 -16.41 -7.05
CA SER A 169 -17.21 -16.15 -8.47
C SER A 169 -17.04 -17.44 -9.25
N THR A 170 -17.55 -17.47 -10.47
CA THR A 170 -17.30 -18.55 -11.43
C THR A 170 -15.96 -18.41 -12.15
N GLY A 171 -15.38 -17.20 -12.14
CA GLY A 171 -14.08 -16.91 -12.71
C GLY A 171 -12.94 -17.07 -11.70
N SER A 172 -11.75 -16.63 -12.10
CA SER A 172 -10.56 -16.65 -11.25
C SER A 172 -9.71 -15.39 -11.41
N VAL A 173 -8.87 -15.11 -10.41
CA VAL A 173 -7.83 -14.09 -10.51
C VAL A 173 -6.55 -14.78 -11.01
N PRO A 174 -6.00 -14.38 -12.18
CA PRO A 174 -4.82 -15.03 -12.75
C PRO A 174 -3.64 -14.99 -11.80
N GLY A 175 -3.07 -16.17 -11.51
CA GLY A 175 -1.91 -16.32 -10.61
C GLY A 175 -2.24 -16.33 -9.11
N TRP A 176 -3.47 -15.96 -8.70
CA TRP A 176 -3.86 -15.92 -7.29
C TRP A 176 -3.95 -17.36 -6.75
N ARG A 177 -3.36 -17.60 -5.58
CA ARG A 177 -3.22 -18.97 -5.04
C ARG A 177 -4.31 -19.35 -4.04
N ALA A 178 -5.05 -18.38 -3.50
CA ALA A 178 -6.18 -18.60 -2.58
C ALA A 178 -7.52 -18.54 -3.30
N GLN A 179 -7.81 -19.58 -4.06
CA GLN A 179 -9.05 -19.71 -4.81
C GLN A 179 -9.38 -21.19 -5.10
N VAL A 180 -10.67 -21.49 -5.09
CA VAL A 180 -11.24 -22.80 -5.43
C VAL A 180 -12.39 -22.59 -6.41
N PRO A 181 -12.86 -23.62 -7.14
CA PRO A 181 -14.02 -23.47 -8.01
C PRO A 181 -15.21 -22.87 -7.24
N GLY A 182 -15.68 -21.69 -7.67
CA GLY A 182 -16.81 -20.98 -7.06
C GLY A 182 -16.44 -19.92 -6.03
N GLU A 183 -15.17 -19.79 -5.62
CA GLU A 183 -14.77 -18.88 -4.54
C GLU A 183 -13.33 -18.38 -4.64
N ILE A 184 -13.14 -17.09 -4.39
CA ILE A 184 -11.84 -16.42 -4.30
C ILE A 184 -11.75 -15.79 -2.91
N PHE A 185 -10.65 -15.98 -2.19
CA PHE A 185 -10.50 -15.52 -0.82
C PHE A 185 -9.06 -15.10 -0.50
N GLY A 186 -8.84 -14.58 0.70
CA GLY A 186 -7.53 -14.06 1.10
C GLY A 186 -7.17 -12.72 0.47
N LEU A 187 -8.14 -12.04 -0.16
CA LEU A 187 -7.91 -10.81 -0.92
C LEU A 187 -7.67 -9.63 0.02
N ASP A 188 -6.80 -8.71 -0.38
CA ASP A 188 -6.71 -7.39 0.26
C ASP A 188 -7.89 -6.51 -0.22
N PRO A 189 -8.80 -6.07 0.67
CA PRO A 189 -9.93 -5.23 0.29
C PRO A 189 -9.56 -3.88 -0.33
N SER A 190 -8.33 -3.39 -0.13
CA SER A 190 -7.85 -2.13 -0.70
C SER A 190 -7.36 -2.24 -2.16
N VAL A 191 -7.31 -3.46 -2.69
CA VAL A 191 -6.75 -3.77 -4.01
C VAL A 191 -7.86 -4.13 -4.99
N TRP A 192 -7.68 -3.74 -6.25
CA TRP A 192 -8.53 -4.16 -7.36
C TRP A 192 -7.97 -5.42 -8.03
N TYR A 193 -8.81 -6.44 -8.18
CA TYR A 193 -8.45 -7.69 -8.85
C TYR A 193 -9.29 -7.89 -10.11
N PRO A 194 -8.68 -8.03 -11.29
CA PRO A 194 -9.38 -8.42 -12.50
C PRO A 194 -9.75 -9.90 -12.42
N VAL A 195 -11.03 -10.23 -12.65
CA VAL A 195 -11.50 -11.61 -12.69
C VAL A 195 -11.67 -12.02 -14.15
N LEU A 196 -11.03 -13.11 -14.54
CA LEU A 196 -11.17 -13.71 -15.86
C LEU A 196 -12.17 -14.88 -15.80
N PRO A 197 -12.89 -15.17 -16.90
CA PRO A 197 -13.93 -16.20 -16.91
C PRO A 197 -13.39 -17.62 -16.71
N GLU A 198 -12.10 -17.85 -16.95
CA GLU A 198 -11.46 -19.14 -16.71
C GLU A 198 -11.46 -19.49 -15.21
N GLY A 199 -11.72 -20.76 -14.90
CA GLY A 199 -11.62 -21.27 -13.54
C GLY A 199 -10.17 -21.30 -13.01
N PRO A 200 -9.98 -21.44 -11.69
CA PRO A 200 -8.66 -21.39 -11.08
C PRO A 200 -7.78 -22.55 -11.55
N ALA A 201 -6.48 -22.31 -11.64
CA ALA A 201 -5.50 -23.36 -11.86
C ALA A 201 -5.57 -24.38 -10.71
N LEU A 202 -5.68 -25.67 -11.05
CA LEU A 202 -5.81 -26.76 -10.07
C LEU A 202 -4.51 -27.50 -9.78
N LYS A 203 -3.39 -27.07 -10.37
CA LYS A 203 -2.06 -27.68 -10.22
C LYS A 203 -1.10 -26.82 -9.43
N GLY A 204 -0.15 -27.48 -8.77
CA GLY A 204 0.90 -26.90 -7.93
C GLY A 204 0.39 -26.33 -6.60
N LEU A 205 1.21 -25.51 -5.96
CA LEU A 205 0.91 -24.85 -4.69
C LEU A 205 -0.37 -24.01 -4.75
N ARG A 206 -1.31 -24.30 -3.86
CA ARG A 206 -2.62 -23.63 -3.72
C ARG A 206 -3.05 -23.57 -2.26
N ILE A 207 -3.88 -22.59 -1.94
CA ILE A 207 -4.57 -22.47 -0.65
C ILE A 207 -6.03 -22.79 -0.92
N THR A 208 -6.55 -23.84 -0.29
CA THR A 208 -7.92 -24.34 -0.51
C THR A 208 -8.89 -23.94 0.59
N ALA A 209 -8.38 -23.53 1.76
CA ALA A 209 -9.16 -22.90 2.82
C ALA A 209 -8.31 -21.91 3.60
N LEU A 210 -8.94 -20.83 4.08
CA LEU A 210 -8.31 -19.81 4.91
C LEU A 210 -9.38 -19.19 5.82
N SER A 211 -9.00 -18.89 7.05
CA SER A 211 -9.84 -18.13 7.98
C SER A 211 -10.18 -16.73 7.44
N ASP A 212 -11.40 -16.26 7.71
CA ASP A 212 -11.85 -14.94 7.23
C ASP A 212 -11.06 -13.78 7.85
N GLY A 213 -10.92 -12.68 7.12
CA GLY A 213 -10.23 -11.47 7.59
C GLY A 213 -8.70 -11.61 7.57
N ILE A 214 -8.18 -12.54 6.77
CA ILE A 214 -6.75 -12.78 6.55
C ILE A 214 -6.45 -12.49 5.08
N VAL A 215 -5.38 -11.76 4.82
CA VAL A 215 -4.86 -11.43 3.49
C VAL A 215 -3.67 -12.33 3.19
N VAL A 216 -3.60 -12.86 1.96
CA VAL A 216 -2.40 -13.53 1.45
C VAL A 216 -1.44 -12.46 0.93
N ARG A 217 -0.26 -12.35 1.53
CA ARG A 217 0.78 -11.35 1.18
C ARG A 217 1.95 -11.92 0.40
N ARG A 218 2.02 -13.24 0.33
CA ARG A 218 2.99 -13.97 -0.47
C ARG A 218 2.46 -15.38 -0.67
N ALA A 219 2.54 -15.88 -1.90
CA ALA A 219 2.35 -17.30 -2.19
C ALA A 219 3.32 -17.70 -3.31
N SER A 220 4.56 -18.02 -2.92
CA SER A 220 5.65 -18.36 -3.84
C SER A 220 6.16 -19.78 -3.59
N SER A 221 6.56 -20.47 -4.65
CA SER A 221 7.22 -21.77 -4.58
C SER A 221 8.43 -21.81 -5.52
N GLY A 222 9.45 -22.57 -5.13
CA GLY A 222 10.54 -22.94 -6.01
C GLY A 222 11.57 -23.84 -5.33
N GLY A 223 12.13 -24.77 -6.10
CA GLY A 223 13.15 -25.69 -5.59
C GLY A 223 12.70 -26.44 -4.34
N ASP A 224 13.39 -26.17 -3.22
CA ASP A 224 13.20 -26.85 -1.94
C ASP A 224 12.35 -26.08 -0.93
N LEU A 225 11.77 -24.93 -1.31
CA LEU A 225 10.99 -24.07 -0.42
C LEU A 225 9.71 -23.54 -1.10
N ALA A 226 8.60 -23.60 -0.38
CA ALA A 226 7.41 -22.79 -0.65
C ALA A 226 7.08 -21.91 0.57
N ALA A 227 6.72 -20.67 0.31
CA ALA A 227 6.38 -19.68 1.33
C ALA A 227 4.99 -19.11 1.07
N ILE A 228 4.14 -19.21 2.09
CA ILE A 228 2.83 -18.56 2.11
C ILE A 228 2.79 -17.66 3.33
N VAL A 229 2.73 -16.35 3.12
CA VAL A 229 2.73 -15.35 4.20
C VAL A 229 1.37 -14.67 4.25
N PHE A 230 0.89 -14.46 5.45
CA PHE A 230 -0.42 -13.94 5.76
C PHE A 230 -0.32 -12.69 6.64
N GLU A 231 -1.24 -11.77 6.43
CA GLU A 231 -1.48 -10.61 7.29
C GLU A 231 -2.96 -10.53 7.67
N PRO A 232 -3.33 -9.90 8.80
CA PRO A 232 -4.73 -9.58 9.03
C PRO A 232 -5.18 -8.52 8.02
N VAL A 233 -6.46 -8.52 7.64
CA VAL A 233 -7.05 -7.32 7.02
C VAL A 233 -6.87 -6.16 8.01
N PRO A 234 -6.27 -5.02 7.61
CA PRO A 234 -6.07 -3.89 8.49
C PRO A 234 -7.38 -3.47 9.14
N ASP A 235 -7.38 -3.45 10.47
CA ASP A 235 -8.50 -2.99 11.27
C ASP A 235 -8.32 -1.50 11.54
N VAL A 236 -8.89 -0.66 10.68
CA VAL A 236 -8.78 0.80 10.75
C VAL A 236 -10.12 1.37 11.20
N PRO A 237 -10.41 1.43 12.51
CA PRO A 237 -11.67 1.96 13.03
C PRO A 237 -11.85 3.47 12.76
N TYR A 238 -10.77 4.23 12.60
CA TYR A 238 -10.83 5.68 12.40
C TYR A 238 -9.79 6.15 11.39
N ARG A 239 -10.23 6.90 10.37
CA ARG A 239 -9.37 7.75 9.53
C ARG A 239 -9.66 9.20 9.88
N LEU A 240 -8.66 9.91 10.40
CA LEU A 240 -8.88 11.24 11.01
C LEU A 240 -9.30 12.29 9.96
N VAL A 241 -8.84 12.15 8.71
CA VAL A 241 -9.25 13.03 7.60
C VAL A 241 -10.77 13.03 7.40
N GLU A 242 -11.41 11.87 7.54
CA GLU A 242 -12.87 11.69 7.38
C GLU A 242 -13.67 12.27 8.56
N LEU A 243 -12.99 12.66 9.65
CA LEU A 243 -13.61 13.11 10.90
C LEU A 243 -13.48 14.62 11.12
N PHE A 244 -12.97 15.37 10.13
CA PHE A 244 -12.69 16.80 10.31
C PHE A 244 -13.92 17.65 10.59
N GLU A 245 -15.11 17.28 10.10
CA GLU A 245 -16.35 17.97 10.46
C GLU A 245 -16.69 17.88 11.96
N LYS A 246 -16.09 16.92 12.67
CA LYS A 246 -16.27 16.68 14.10
C LYS A 246 -15.01 17.00 14.91
N ALA A 247 -13.95 17.50 14.27
CA ALA A 247 -12.72 17.87 14.93
C ALA A 247 -12.87 19.25 15.59
N HIS A 248 -12.17 19.46 16.69
CA HIS A 248 -11.88 20.79 17.21
C HIS A 248 -10.49 21.18 16.71
N CYS A 249 -10.35 22.26 15.98
CA CYS A 249 -9.05 22.72 15.49
C CYS A 249 -8.72 24.09 16.08
N GLY A 250 -7.44 24.43 16.13
CA GLY A 250 -7.04 25.72 16.65
C GLY A 250 -5.55 26.02 16.50
N TRP A 251 -5.18 27.19 16.98
CA TRP A 251 -3.78 27.57 17.12
C TRP A 251 -3.57 28.34 18.42
N ARG A 252 -2.34 28.31 18.92
CA ARG A 252 -1.90 29.08 20.09
C ARG A 252 -0.51 29.66 19.87
N GLY A 253 -0.38 30.98 20.00
CA GLY A 253 0.90 31.69 19.88
C GLY A 253 1.71 31.63 21.17
N TYR A 254 3.04 31.61 21.06
CA TYR A 254 3.95 31.69 22.23
C TYR A 254 3.89 33.05 22.92
N GLY A 255 3.63 34.11 22.15
CA GLY A 255 3.45 35.48 22.67
C GLY A 255 2.04 35.76 23.21
N GLY A 256 1.16 34.76 23.23
CA GLY A 256 -0.27 34.92 23.50
C GLY A 256 -1.11 34.90 22.21
N GLY A 257 -2.44 34.96 22.38
CA GLY A 257 -3.39 34.74 21.29
C GLY A 257 -3.67 33.25 21.05
N GLN A 258 -4.95 32.95 20.85
CA GLN A 258 -5.41 31.62 20.48
C GLN A 258 -6.73 31.73 19.73
N VAL A 259 -6.95 30.81 18.79
CA VAL A 259 -8.23 30.61 18.11
C VAL A 259 -8.57 29.14 18.18
N GLU A 260 -9.83 28.85 18.46
CA GLU A 260 -10.41 27.52 18.40
C GLU A 260 -11.66 27.56 17.53
N VAL A 261 -11.82 26.55 16.69
CA VAL A 261 -12.96 26.39 15.78
C VAL A 261 -13.43 24.94 15.79
N ASP A 262 -14.73 24.74 15.63
CA ASP A 262 -15.29 23.44 15.29
C ASP A 262 -15.12 23.24 13.78
N GLY A 263 -14.53 22.12 13.39
CA GLY A 263 -14.21 21.84 11.99
C GLY A 263 -12.80 22.25 11.58
N PRO A 264 -12.50 22.26 10.27
CA PRO A 264 -11.21 22.64 9.73
C PRO A 264 -10.80 24.09 10.06
N LEU A 265 -9.53 24.31 10.37
CA LEU A 265 -8.95 25.64 10.62
C LEU A 265 -8.38 26.24 9.33
N SER A 266 -8.79 27.47 9.02
CA SER A 266 -8.16 28.37 8.03
C SER A 266 -8.25 29.79 8.55
N ASP A 267 -7.21 30.26 9.23
CA ASP A 267 -7.18 31.59 9.82
C ASP A 267 -6.25 32.51 9.04
N ASP A 268 -6.85 33.44 8.29
CA ASP A 268 -6.10 34.39 7.48
C ASP A 268 -5.35 35.43 8.31
N GLU A 269 -5.78 35.70 9.55
CA GLU A 269 -5.17 36.72 10.41
C GLU A 269 -3.82 36.24 10.95
N SER A 270 -3.77 35.05 11.54
CA SER A 270 -2.51 34.43 12.00
C SER A 270 -1.74 33.71 10.91
N GLY A 271 -2.41 33.33 9.81
CA GLY A 271 -1.89 32.44 8.78
C GLY A 271 -1.82 30.98 9.20
N ALA A 272 -2.39 30.60 10.35
CA ALA A 272 -2.47 29.21 10.79
C ALA A 272 -3.51 28.42 9.99
N ALA A 273 -3.22 27.14 9.76
CA ALA A 273 -4.14 26.24 9.08
C ALA A 273 -4.05 24.82 9.65
N PHE A 274 -5.17 24.12 9.64
CA PHE A 274 -5.24 22.69 9.92
C PHE A 274 -6.52 22.13 9.26
N ARG A 275 -6.38 21.59 8.05
CA ARG A 275 -7.54 21.23 7.22
C ARG A 275 -7.24 20.08 6.26
N PRO A 276 -8.25 19.27 5.87
CA PRO A 276 -8.09 18.32 4.79
C PRO A 276 -7.64 19.04 3.51
N SER A 277 -6.58 18.56 2.88
CA SER A 277 -6.19 19.00 1.53
C SER A 277 -6.78 18.08 0.46
N ASP A 278 -6.86 16.79 0.77
CA ASP A 278 -7.52 15.76 -0.03
C ASP A 278 -8.10 14.69 0.91
N ALA A 279 -8.58 13.57 0.35
CA ALA A 279 -9.24 12.54 1.14
C ALA A 279 -8.34 11.72 2.08
N SER A 280 -7.02 11.86 1.95
CA SER A 280 -6.02 11.14 2.73
C SER A 280 -4.98 12.06 3.37
N THR A 281 -4.95 13.34 3.01
CA THR A 281 -3.92 14.28 3.47
C THR A 281 -4.55 15.45 4.23
N ILE A 282 -3.90 15.83 5.33
CA ILE A 282 -4.18 17.07 6.06
C ILE A 282 -3.04 18.04 5.76
N PHE A 283 -3.40 19.24 5.34
CA PHE A 283 -2.49 20.39 5.31
C PHE A 283 -2.55 21.12 6.65
N ALA A 284 -1.39 21.39 7.22
CA ALA A 284 -1.24 22.17 8.44
C ALA A 284 -0.16 23.24 8.27
N HIS A 285 -0.30 24.34 8.99
CA HIS A 285 0.70 25.40 9.03
C HIS A 285 0.66 26.09 10.40
N PRO A 286 1.80 26.27 11.08
CA PRO A 286 1.85 27.06 12.31
C PRO A 286 1.53 28.54 12.02
N PRO A 287 1.08 29.34 13.00
CA PRO A 287 0.84 30.76 12.80
C PRO A 287 2.15 31.48 12.44
N TRP A 288 2.14 32.29 11.37
CA TRP A 288 3.33 33.00 10.87
C TRP A 288 3.16 34.52 10.75
N LYS A 289 1.92 35.01 10.79
CA LYS A 289 1.59 36.44 10.66
C LYS A 289 1.47 37.16 12.01
N LEU A 290 1.74 36.48 13.13
CA LEU A 290 1.68 37.09 14.46
C LEU A 290 2.73 38.21 14.55
N GLU A 291 2.30 39.40 14.94
CA GLU A 291 3.09 40.63 14.81
C GLU A 291 4.42 40.65 15.61
N PRO A 292 5.38 41.52 15.22
CA PRO A 292 6.76 41.54 15.73
C PRO A 292 6.96 42.27 17.07
N GLU A 293 5.92 42.63 17.83
CA GLU A 293 6.08 43.53 19.00
C GLU A 293 7.00 42.97 20.11
N LEU A 294 7.30 41.68 20.10
CA LEU A 294 8.35 41.09 20.93
C LEU A 294 9.57 40.77 20.06
N ALA A 295 10.69 41.43 20.34
CA ALA A 295 11.98 41.00 19.80
C ALA A 295 12.19 39.50 20.08
N PRO A 296 12.73 38.71 19.14
CA PRO A 296 12.96 37.29 19.35
C PRO A 296 13.75 37.09 20.65
N LEU A 297 13.13 36.38 21.61
CA LEU A 297 13.80 36.02 22.85
C LEU A 297 15.00 35.13 22.48
N PRO A 298 16.21 35.41 23.00
CA PRO A 298 17.38 34.59 22.68
C PRO A 298 17.13 33.13 23.07
N GLY A 299 17.13 32.23 22.08
CA GLY A 299 16.94 30.79 22.29
C GLY A 299 15.50 30.27 22.10
N LEU A 300 14.55 31.09 21.67
CA LEU A 300 13.24 30.64 21.20
C LEU A 300 13.13 30.78 19.67
N PRO A 301 12.47 29.82 18.97
CA PRO A 301 11.99 30.01 17.60
C PRO A 301 11.25 31.34 17.49
N GLY A 302 11.29 32.02 16.35
CA GLY A 302 10.65 33.33 16.18
C GLY A 302 9.17 33.37 16.61
N ASN A 303 8.58 34.57 16.72
CA ASN A 303 7.19 34.82 17.14
C ASN A 303 6.14 33.98 16.39
N SER A 304 5.93 32.76 16.84
CA SER A 304 5.04 31.77 16.23
C SER A 304 4.26 31.02 17.31
N GLY A 305 3.78 29.83 17.00
CA GLY A 305 2.93 29.03 17.85
C GLY A 305 2.67 27.66 17.28
N VAL A 306 1.72 26.96 17.89
CA VAL A 306 1.32 25.60 17.50
C VAL A 306 -0.04 25.68 16.82
N ALA A 307 -0.20 24.98 15.70
CA ALA A 307 -1.51 24.70 15.09
C ALA A 307 -1.87 23.23 15.31
N TRP A 308 -3.14 22.94 15.57
CA TRP A 308 -3.57 21.61 15.99
C TRP A 308 -4.99 21.24 15.53
N ALA A 309 -5.25 19.93 15.50
CA ALA A 309 -6.57 19.31 15.43
C ALA A 309 -6.73 18.27 16.54
N CYS A 310 -7.88 18.28 17.20
CA CYS A 310 -8.26 17.40 18.30
C CYS A 310 -9.55 16.63 17.95
N PHE A 311 -9.56 15.33 18.23
CA PHE A 311 -10.67 14.43 17.97
C PHE A 311 -11.07 13.70 19.25
N ASP A 312 -12.34 13.77 19.63
CA ASP A 312 -12.90 13.00 20.74
C ASP A 312 -13.34 11.60 20.28
N LEU A 313 -12.49 10.60 20.54
CA LEU A 313 -12.67 9.24 20.02
C LEU A 313 -12.74 8.19 21.13
N GLY A 314 -13.47 7.11 20.87
CA GLY A 314 -13.42 5.90 21.68
C GLY A 314 -12.25 5.03 21.22
N VAL A 315 -11.24 4.84 22.06
CA VAL A 315 -10.12 3.95 21.74
C VAL A 315 -10.62 2.50 21.78
N PRO A 316 -10.41 1.70 20.71
CA PRO A 316 -10.83 0.30 20.68
C PRO A 316 -10.36 -0.49 21.91
N ASP A 317 -11.17 -1.44 22.37
CA ASP A 317 -10.79 -2.36 23.47
C ASP A 317 -9.86 -3.47 22.99
N LYS A 318 -8.73 -3.08 22.38
CA LYS A 318 -7.68 -3.96 21.84
C LYS A 318 -6.41 -3.16 21.57
N PRO A 319 -5.23 -3.79 21.51
CA PRO A 319 -4.00 -3.11 21.07
C PRO A 319 -4.23 -2.28 19.81
N CYS A 320 -3.83 -1.02 19.80
CA CYS A 320 -3.97 -0.15 18.62
C CYS A 320 -2.93 0.98 18.64
N ARG A 321 -2.65 1.55 17.47
CA ARG A 321 -1.73 2.66 17.27
C ARG A 321 -2.39 3.76 16.45
N LEU A 322 -2.06 5.01 16.76
CA LEU A 322 -2.27 6.12 15.84
C LEU A 322 -1.05 6.20 14.92
N LYS A 323 -1.27 6.22 13.61
CA LYS A 323 -0.21 6.17 12.59
C LYS A 323 -0.46 7.25 11.55
N ALA A 324 0.62 7.84 11.06
CA ALA A 324 0.63 8.73 9.91
C ALA A 324 2.04 8.71 9.28
N THR A 325 2.16 9.21 8.05
CA THR A 325 3.44 9.71 7.55
C THR A 325 3.39 11.23 7.46
N VAL A 326 4.52 11.88 7.68
CA VAL A 326 4.62 13.35 7.80
C VAL A 326 5.72 13.87 6.88
N ALA A 327 5.47 15.00 6.21
CA ALA A 327 6.37 15.62 5.24
C ALA A 327 6.15 17.13 5.14
N LEU A 328 7.08 17.84 4.51
CA LEU A 328 6.84 19.17 3.96
C LEU A 328 6.27 19.09 2.54
N ALA A 329 5.42 20.04 2.16
CA ALA A 329 5.02 20.19 0.78
C ALA A 329 6.22 20.54 -0.12
N ALA A 330 6.20 20.11 -1.38
CA ALA A 330 7.34 20.25 -2.31
C ALA A 330 7.92 21.68 -2.39
N GLY A 331 7.05 22.71 -2.38
CA GLY A 331 7.50 24.11 -2.41
C GLY A 331 8.15 24.60 -1.11
N ALA A 332 7.86 23.95 0.02
CA ALA A 332 8.43 24.22 1.34
C ALA A 332 9.77 23.50 1.56
N ALA A 333 9.96 22.34 0.93
CA ALA A 333 11.19 21.56 1.01
C ALA A 333 12.34 22.09 0.13
N LEU A 334 12.12 23.16 -0.64
CA LEU A 334 13.18 23.76 -1.45
C LEU A 334 14.29 24.38 -0.57
N PRO A 335 15.56 24.35 -1.00
CA PRO A 335 16.67 24.90 -0.22
C PRO A 335 16.43 26.34 0.26
N GLY A 336 16.55 26.55 1.58
CA GLY A 336 16.41 27.86 2.23
C GLY A 336 14.97 28.35 2.40
N ARG A 337 13.95 27.49 2.22
CA ARG A 337 12.54 27.84 2.46
C ARG A 337 12.13 27.59 3.91
N SER A 338 12.11 26.32 4.35
CA SER A 338 11.78 25.91 5.72
C SER A 338 13.04 25.36 6.41
N ASP A 339 13.10 25.52 7.74
CA ASP A 339 14.09 24.87 8.61
C ASP A 339 13.56 23.60 9.31
N GLY A 340 12.37 23.16 8.89
CA GLY A 340 11.68 21.97 9.33
C GLY A 340 10.51 22.25 10.27
N VAL A 341 9.58 21.30 10.31
CA VAL A 341 8.40 21.32 11.17
C VAL A 341 8.48 20.19 12.17
N VAL A 342 8.16 20.48 13.43
CA VAL A 342 7.92 19.49 14.47
C VAL A 342 6.47 19.02 14.37
N PHE A 343 6.31 17.76 14.01
CA PHE A 343 5.03 17.05 14.02
C PHE A 343 4.86 16.36 15.36
N ARG A 344 3.69 16.50 16.00
CA ARG A 344 3.39 15.83 17.28
C ARG A 344 2.04 15.13 17.24
N MET A 345 2.02 13.90 17.73
CA MET A 345 0.80 13.18 18.06
C MET A 345 0.68 13.11 19.58
N ARG A 346 -0.52 13.35 20.10
CA ARG A 346 -0.81 13.22 21.54
C ARG A 346 -2.16 12.56 21.76
N ALA A 347 -2.28 11.78 22.83
CA ALA A 347 -3.54 11.18 23.24
C ALA A 347 -3.74 11.33 24.75
N THR A 348 -4.84 11.96 25.15
CA THR A 348 -5.15 12.26 26.56
C THR A 348 -6.44 11.61 27.00
N ALA A 349 -6.39 10.96 28.17
CA ALA A 349 -7.53 10.41 28.88
C ALA A 349 -7.34 10.67 30.40
N PRO A 350 -8.36 10.47 31.26
CA PRO A 350 -8.20 10.64 32.70
C PRO A 350 -6.97 9.87 33.26
N GLY A 351 -5.98 10.60 33.75
CA GLY A 351 -4.75 10.04 34.32
C GLY A 351 -3.72 9.50 33.32
N LYS A 352 -3.89 9.72 32.01
CA LYS A 352 -2.95 9.28 30.97
C LYS A 352 -2.71 10.37 29.92
N ASP A 353 -1.46 10.60 29.59
CA ASP A 353 -1.01 11.54 28.57
C ASP A 353 0.12 10.88 27.77
N LEU A 354 -0.19 10.49 26.53
CA LEU A 354 0.73 9.82 25.63
C LEU A 354 1.14 10.80 24.53
N ARG A 355 2.43 10.83 24.17
CA ARG A 355 2.92 11.73 23.12
C ARG A 355 4.11 11.15 22.36
N VAL A 356 4.25 11.54 21.11
CA VAL A 356 5.41 11.32 20.24
C VAL A 356 5.58 12.53 19.33
N GLU A 357 6.80 12.90 19.01
CA GLU A 357 7.09 14.01 18.10
C GLU A 357 8.27 13.70 17.18
N LYS A 358 8.32 14.39 16.04
CA LYS A 358 9.36 14.24 15.04
C LYS A 358 9.58 15.54 14.27
N LEU A 359 10.83 15.96 14.15
CA LEU A 359 11.25 17.06 13.28
C LEU A 359 11.44 16.53 11.85
N VAL A 360 10.78 17.14 10.88
CA VAL A 360 10.88 16.80 9.45
C VAL A 360 11.16 18.06 8.64
N ALA A 361 12.18 17.98 7.78
CA ALA A 361 12.65 19.11 6.97
C ALA A 361 12.65 18.86 5.46
N GLY A 362 12.05 17.75 5.01
CA GLY A 362 12.05 17.34 3.60
C GLY A 362 10.66 16.99 3.08
N GLU A 363 10.55 16.82 1.77
CA GLU A 363 9.33 16.38 1.09
C GLU A 363 9.10 14.86 1.15
N THR A 364 10.13 14.10 1.53
CA THR A 364 10.03 12.64 1.68
C THR A 364 9.16 12.30 2.90
N PRO A 365 8.06 11.55 2.73
CA PRO A 365 7.21 11.14 3.85
C PRO A 365 7.96 10.28 4.86
N GLU A 366 7.82 10.62 6.13
CA GLU A 366 8.44 9.93 7.23
C GLU A 366 7.41 9.38 8.22
N PRO A 367 7.51 8.13 8.71
CA PRO A 367 6.53 7.56 9.63
C PRO A 367 6.57 8.23 11.01
N LEU A 368 5.38 8.40 11.60
CA LEU A 368 5.14 8.83 12.97
C LEU A 368 4.02 7.97 13.60
N GLU A 369 4.32 7.30 14.72
CA GLU A 369 3.38 6.37 15.37
C GLU A 369 3.30 6.59 16.88
N LEU A 370 2.09 6.56 17.44
CA LEU A 370 1.80 6.61 18.87
C LEU A 370 1.07 5.34 19.31
N ASP A 371 1.63 4.61 20.29
CA ASP A 371 0.96 3.44 20.88
C ASP A 371 -0.20 3.88 21.77
N LEU A 372 -1.43 3.58 21.34
CA LEU A 372 -2.66 3.87 22.09
C LEU A 372 -3.09 2.69 22.98
N SER A 373 -2.32 1.61 23.02
CA SER A 373 -2.59 0.46 23.90
C SER A 373 -2.83 0.82 25.37
N PRO A 374 -2.17 1.81 25.97
CA PRO A 374 -2.48 2.22 27.33
C PRO A 374 -3.89 2.81 27.48
N LEU A 375 -4.56 3.22 26.40
CA LEU A 375 -5.88 3.86 26.40
C LEU A 375 -7.04 2.93 26.01
N ARG A 376 -6.80 1.62 25.83
CA ARG A 376 -7.82 0.63 25.41
C ARG A 376 -9.15 0.78 26.13
N GLY A 377 -10.23 0.79 25.37
CA GLY A 377 -11.61 0.87 25.85
C GLY A 377 -12.01 2.22 26.46
N GLN A 378 -11.12 3.22 26.48
CA GLN A 378 -11.41 4.54 27.05
C GLN A 378 -11.80 5.54 25.96
N LYS A 379 -12.57 6.57 26.35
CA LYS A 379 -12.66 7.80 25.55
C LYS A 379 -11.39 8.62 25.74
N ALA A 380 -10.83 9.12 24.65
CA ALA A 380 -9.64 9.94 24.67
C ALA A 380 -9.75 11.08 23.65
N GLN A 381 -9.06 12.17 23.95
CA GLN A 381 -8.78 13.23 22.99
C GLN A 381 -7.51 12.88 22.23
N ILE A 382 -7.60 12.82 20.91
CA ILE A 382 -6.50 12.51 20.00
C ILE A 382 -6.09 13.81 19.30
N TRP A 383 -4.84 14.19 19.42
CA TRP A 383 -4.30 15.45 18.92
C TRP A 383 -3.27 15.20 17.83
N LEU A 384 -3.36 15.98 16.75
CA LEU A 384 -2.30 16.18 15.77
C LEU A 384 -1.87 17.64 15.85
N GLU A 385 -0.57 17.91 15.96
CA GLU A 385 -0.04 19.25 16.16
C GLU A 385 1.17 19.51 15.26
N VAL A 386 1.29 20.73 14.74
CA VAL A 386 2.49 21.21 14.04
C VAL A 386 3.03 22.47 14.71
N GLU A 387 4.35 22.49 14.83
CA GLU A 387 5.13 23.53 15.50
C GLU A 387 6.37 23.83 14.64
N PRO A 388 6.76 25.11 14.48
CA PRO A 388 7.98 25.43 13.73
C PRO A 388 9.22 24.95 14.47
N ASN A 389 10.28 24.58 13.75
CA ASN A 389 11.58 24.30 14.37
C ASN A 389 12.24 25.59 14.87
N ALA A 390 12.47 26.55 13.96
CA ALA A 390 12.96 27.88 14.30
C ALA A 390 12.16 28.99 13.60
N SER A 391 11.73 28.76 12.36
CA SER A 391 11.02 29.72 11.54
C SER A 391 9.73 29.11 10.97
N PRO A 392 8.55 29.71 11.21
CA PRO A 392 7.30 29.24 10.62
C PRO A 392 7.16 29.57 9.12
N SER A 393 8.20 30.16 8.51
CA SER A 393 8.16 30.56 7.12
C SER A 393 8.21 29.33 6.22
N TYR A 394 7.18 29.16 5.38
CA TYR A 394 7.05 28.01 4.47
C TYR A 394 6.92 26.66 5.19
N ASP A 395 6.40 26.63 6.41
CA ASP A 395 6.16 25.39 7.17
C ASP A 395 4.87 24.68 6.71
N TRP A 396 4.77 24.44 5.39
CA TRP A 396 3.65 23.76 4.74
C TRP A 396 3.67 22.26 5.07
N ALA A 397 3.20 21.93 6.26
CA ALA A 397 3.21 20.60 6.82
C ALA A 397 2.10 19.73 6.23
N LEU A 398 2.42 18.48 5.92
CA LEU A 398 1.51 17.48 5.39
C LEU A 398 1.47 16.28 6.33
N TRP A 399 0.27 15.92 6.77
CA TRP A 399 -0.02 14.63 7.40
C TRP A 399 -0.68 13.72 6.39
N HIS A 400 -0.04 12.61 6.05
CA HIS A 400 -0.56 11.61 5.12
C HIS A 400 -1.12 10.41 5.87
N ASP A 401 -2.36 10.07 5.52
CA ASP A 401 -3.19 9.00 6.08
C ASP A 401 -3.14 8.89 7.61
N PRO A 402 -3.45 9.94 8.38
CA PRO A 402 -3.54 9.82 9.83
C PRO A 402 -4.74 8.96 10.23
N HIS A 403 -4.49 7.81 10.85
CA HIS A 403 -5.51 6.83 11.19
C HIS A 403 -5.17 6.06 12.47
N ILE A 404 -6.20 5.50 13.12
CA ILE A 404 -6.03 4.55 14.22
C ILE A 404 -6.18 3.14 13.65
N GLU A 405 -5.18 2.30 13.87
CA GLU A 405 -5.12 0.92 13.42
C GLU A 405 -5.02 -0.04 14.62
N GLY A 406 -5.82 -1.10 14.63
CA GLY A 406 -5.71 -2.19 15.59
C GLY A 406 -4.49 -3.08 15.31
N VAL A 407 -3.68 -3.35 16.34
CA VAL A 407 -2.59 -4.33 16.26
C VAL A 407 -3.18 -5.72 16.48
N ALA A 408 -3.61 -6.35 15.39
CA ALA A 408 -4.23 -7.66 15.44
C ALA A 408 -3.21 -8.78 15.19
N GLN A 409 -2.67 -9.36 16.26
CA GLN A 409 -2.26 -10.76 16.17
C GLN A 409 -3.48 -11.64 16.29
N ARG A 410 -3.65 -12.59 15.36
CA ARG A 410 -4.82 -13.47 15.33
C ARG A 410 -4.41 -14.91 15.07
N GLN A 411 -5.06 -15.83 15.79
CA GLN A 411 -5.02 -17.25 15.45
C GLN A 411 -5.85 -17.49 14.19
N ALA A 412 -5.25 -18.10 13.19
CA ALA A 412 -5.89 -18.47 11.93
C ALA A 412 -5.62 -19.94 11.62
N GLU A 413 -6.40 -20.45 10.69
CA GLU A 413 -6.19 -21.76 10.07
C GLU A 413 -6.13 -21.58 8.55
N ALA A 414 -5.20 -22.31 7.93
CA ALA A 414 -5.04 -22.36 6.49
C ALA A 414 -4.84 -23.81 6.03
N THR A 415 -5.46 -24.15 4.89
CA THR A 415 -5.25 -25.42 4.20
C THR A 415 -4.50 -25.17 2.91
N VAL A 416 -3.36 -25.83 2.78
CA VAL A 416 -2.45 -25.74 1.63
C VAL A 416 -2.42 -27.08 0.91
N VAL A 417 -2.49 -27.03 -0.41
CA VAL A 417 -2.38 -28.19 -1.30
C VAL A 417 -1.23 -27.96 -2.28
N ASP A 418 -0.41 -28.98 -2.48
CA ASP A 418 0.58 -29.00 -3.56
C ASP A 418 0.66 -30.41 -4.16
N ASP A 419 0.90 -30.49 -5.47
CA ASP A 419 1.03 -31.77 -6.17
C ASP A 419 2.36 -32.45 -5.83
N GLU A 420 3.36 -31.68 -5.41
CA GLU A 420 4.68 -32.18 -5.03
C GLU A 420 4.78 -32.43 -3.53
N PRO A 421 5.39 -33.55 -3.09
CA PRO A 421 5.48 -33.89 -1.68
C PRO A 421 6.44 -32.95 -0.94
N TRP A 422 5.98 -32.44 0.20
CA TRP A 422 6.78 -31.64 1.12
C TRP A 422 7.16 -32.48 2.35
N ARG A 423 8.42 -32.35 2.80
CA ARG A 423 8.93 -33.12 3.94
C ARG A 423 8.52 -32.50 5.27
N LEU A 424 8.54 -31.18 5.32
CA LEU A 424 8.26 -30.40 6.52
C LEU A 424 7.34 -29.24 6.20
N ALA A 425 6.58 -28.84 7.20
CA ALA A 425 5.91 -27.56 7.25
C ALA A 425 6.34 -26.81 8.52
N LEU A 426 6.79 -25.58 8.35
CA LEU A 426 7.15 -24.67 9.43
C LEU A 426 6.08 -23.58 9.54
N THR A 427 5.67 -23.30 10.78
CA THR A 427 4.87 -22.11 11.11
C THR A 427 5.66 -21.26 12.13
N ASP A 428 5.05 -20.74 13.20
CA ASP A 428 5.70 -19.88 14.20
C ASP A 428 6.68 -20.65 15.12
N GLY A 429 7.70 -21.26 14.51
CA GLY A 429 8.69 -22.10 15.16
C GLY A 429 8.27 -23.55 15.37
N GLU A 430 7.04 -23.92 15.01
CA GLU A 430 6.57 -25.30 15.04
C GLU A 430 6.89 -26.03 13.74
N VAL A 431 7.22 -27.32 13.85
CA VAL A 431 7.56 -28.18 12.70
C VAL A 431 6.56 -29.34 12.64
N ALA A 432 5.84 -29.44 11.53
CA ALA A 432 4.98 -30.56 11.20
C ALA A 432 5.56 -31.35 10.01
N ARG A 433 5.20 -32.64 9.92
CA ARG A 433 5.48 -33.47 8.75
C ARG A 433 4.17 -33.72 8.00
N PRO A 434 4.00 -33.17 6.79
CA PRO A 434 2.80 -33.39 6.00
C PRO A 434 2.59 -34.89 5.72
N ALA A 435 1.35 -35.38 5.86
CA ALA A 435 1.00 -36.77 5.61
C ALA A 435 0.57 -37.04 4.16
N GLY A 436 0.52 -36.01 3.32
CA GLY A 436 0.08 -36.07 1.93
C GLY A 436 0.25 -34.73 1.21
N SER A 437 -0.44 -34.59 0.07
CA SER A 437 -0.46 -33.37 -0.75
C SER A 437 -1.25 -32.22 -0.14
N GLU A 438 -2.10 -32.51 0.85
CA GLU A 438 -2.93 -31.53 1.55
C GLU A 438 -2.52 -31.43 3.02
N MET A 439 -2.47 -30.21 3.53
CA MET A 439 -2.12 -29.93 4.90
C MET A 439 -2.94 -28.76 5.43
N THR A 440 -3.60 -28.98 6.56
CA THR A 440 -4.24 -27.93 7.36
C THR A 440 -3.37 -27.62 8.56
N THR A 441 -3.11 -26.34 8.82
CA THR A 441 -2.32 -25.91 9.97
C THR A 441 -2.90 -24.67 10.63
N LYS A 442 -2.69 -24.58 11.95
CA LYS A 442 -2.96 -23.38 12.74
C LYS A 442 -1.73 -22.49 12.74
N LEU A 443 -1.94 -21.19 12.69
CA LEU A 443 -0.88 -20.20 12.65
C LEU A 443 -1.28 -18.92 13.36
N VAL A 444 -0.26 -18.17 13.82
CA VAL A 444 -0.41 -16.79 14.26
C VAL A 444 -0.19 -15.89 13.04
N VAL A 445 -1.10 -14.93 12.86
CA VAL A 445 -1.03 -13.91 11.79
C VAL A 445 -0.80 -12.54 12.44
N PRO A 446 0.12 -11.68 11.95
CA PRO A 446 1.00 -11.90 10.80
C PRO A 446 2.01 -13.02 11.03
N GLY A 447 2.24 -13.80 9.97
CA GLY A 447 3.07 -15.01 9.99
C GLY A 447 2.88 -15.82 8.71
N GLY A 448 3.48 -17.01 8.62
CA GLY A 448 3.44 -17.81 7.41
C GLY A 448 3.46 -19.32 7.63
N VAL A 449 3.19 -20.02 6.54
CA VAL A 449 3.39 -21.46 6.37
C VAL A 449 4.50 -21.64 5.35
N PHE A 450 5.57 -22.32 5.77
CA PHE A 450 6.72 -22.61 4.91
C PHE A 450 6.84 -24.11 4.72
N LEU A 451 6.77 -24.57 3.47
CA LEU A 451 6.94 -25.98 3.14
C LEU A 451 8.38 -26.20 2.69
N LEU A 452 9.04 -27.21 3.24
CA LEU A 452 10.44 -27.50 2.95
C LEU A 452 10.64 -28.95 2.49
N ARG A 453 11.52 -29.15 1.51
CA ARG A 453 12.01 -30.48 1.11
C ARG A 453 13.21 -30.94 1.91
N VAL A 454 13.99 -29.97 2.39
CA VAL A 454 15.21 -30.19 3.17
C VAL A 454 14.99 -29.78 4.62
N GLU A 455 15.71 -30.43 5.53
CA GLU A 455 15.71 -30.02 6.94
C GLU A 455 16.38 -28.64 7.09
N PRO A 456 15.86 -27.77 7.98
CA PRO A 456 16.50 -26.50 8.30
C PRO A 456 17.93 -26.73 8.81
N ARG A 457 18.87 -25.90 8.34
CA ARG A 457 20.28 -26.06 8.65
C ARG A 457 20.59 -25.56 10.06
N GLU A 458 21.22 -26.38 10.89
CA GLU A 458 21.75 -25.94 12.18
C GLU A 458 22.81 -24.86 12.00
N VAL A 459 22.71 -23.82 12.83
CA VAL A 459 23.62 -22.68 12.80
C VAL A 459 24.21 -22.39 14.18
N ALA A 460 25.36 -21.73 14.18
CA ALA A 460 26.07 -21.28 15.37
C ALA A 460 26.25 -19.75 15.35
N PRO A 461 26.52 -19.11 16.51
CA PRO A 461 26.91 -17.71 16.54
C PRO A 461 28.13 -17.45 15.63
N GLY A 462 28.13 -16.32 14.95
CA GLY A 462 29.16 -15.90 14.00
C GLY A 462 28.95 -16.38 12.55
N VAL A 463 27.88 -17.13 12.27
CA VAL A 463 27.59 -17.59 10.90
C VAL A 463 27.24 -16.41 9.98
N GLU A 464 27.87 -16.39 8.81
CA GLU A 464 27.60 -15.43 7.74
C GLU A 464 26.49 -15.98 6.83
N LEU A 465 25.32 -15.36 6.82
CA LEU A 465 24.15 -15.85 6.11
C LEU A 465 24.37 -15.91 4.61
N TRP A 466 25.05 -14.92 4.02
CA TRP A 466 25.33 -14.85 2.59
C TRP A 466 26.23 -15.99 2.05
N ARG A 467 26.80 -16.82 2.94
CA ARG A 467 27.54 -18.04 2.59
C ARG A 467 26.71 -19.33 2.71
N LEU A 468 25.50 -19.24 3.25
CA LEU A 468 24.57 -20.36 3.36
C LEU A 468 23.76 -20.49 2.07
N PRO A 469 23.26 -21.70 1.75
CA PRO A 469 22.23 -21.84 0.73
C PRO A 469 20.99 -21.02 1.09
N PHE A 470 20.44 -20.33 0.10
CA PHE A 470 19.21 -19.56 0.23
C PHE A 470 18.30 -19.78 -0.98
N PHE A 471 17.02 -19.47 -0.78
CA PHE A 471 16.04 -19.44 -1.84
C PHE A 471 15.72 -17.99 -2.22
N VAL A 472 15.50 -17.73 -3.51
CA VAL A 472 15.11 -16.41 -4.01
C VAL A 472 13.75 -16.51 -4.67
N SER A 473 12.86 -15.59 -4.31
CA SER A 473 11.59 -15.43 -5.01
C SER A 473 11.18 -13.98 -5.11
N PHE A 474 10.23 -13.73 -6.00
CA PHE A 474 9.78 -12.40 -6.36
C PHE A 474 8.27 -12.33 -6.25
N CYS A 475 7.77 -11.25 -5.69
CA CYS A 475 6.35 -10.94 -5.70
C CYS A 475 6.12 -9.50 -6.16
N ASP A 476 4.93 -9.22 -6.68
CA ASP A 476 4.46 -7.84 -6.75
C ASP A 476 4.10 -7.31 -5.35
N GLN A 477 3.76 -6.03 -5.26
CA GLN A 477 3.33 -5.36 -4.02
C GLN A 477 2.10 -6.00 -3.33
N PHE A 478 1.33 -6.86 -4.02
CA PHE A 478 0.16 -7.54 -3.46
C PHE A 478 0.43 -9.00 -3.10
N GLY A 479 1.66 -9.47 -3.29
CA GLY A 479 2.05 -10.84 -2.92
C GLY A 479 1.88 -11.87 -4.03
N MET A 480 1.58 -11.44 -5.25
CA MET A 480 1.49 -12.33 -6.40
C MET A 480 2.88 -12.77 -6.84
N PRO A 481 3.14 -14.07 -7.02
CA PRO A 481 4.43 -14.55 -7.45
C PRO A 481 4.75 -14.07 -8.88
N LEU A 482 5.97 -13.59 -9.09
CA LEU A 482 6.49 -13.16 -10.37
C LEU A 482 7.54 -14.16 -10.88
N GLU A 483 7.43 -14.55 -12.14
CA GLU A 483 8.39 -15.42 -12.81
C GLU A 483 9.44 -14.58 -13.55
N ALA A 484 10.70 -14.70 -13.13
CA ALA A 484 11.85 -13.99 -13.74
C ALA A 484 11.61 -12.49 -14.07
N PRO A 485 11.15 -11.67 -13.11
CA PRO A 485 10.94 -10.24 -13.36
C PRO A 485 12.23 -9.57 -13.81
N ARG A 486 12.10 -8.57 -14.69
CA ARG A 486 13.23 -7.88 -15.31
C ARG A 486 14.14 -7.29 -14.21
N TYR A 487 15.45 -7.52 -14.34
CA TYR A 487 16.52 -7.07 -13.42
C TYR A 487 16.46 -7.59 -11.98
N ALA A 488 15.31 -8.09 -11.52
CA ALA A 488 15.15 -8.60 -10.18
C ALA A 488 16.08 -9.79 -9.92
N CYS A 489 16.77 -9.75 -8.79
CA CYS A 489 17.70 -10.80 -8.40
C CYS A 489 17.99 -10.74 -6.90
N GLY A 490 18.46 -11.87 -6.36
CA GLY A 490 19.10 -11.95 -5.05
C GLY A 490 20.35 -12.81 -5.22
N VAL A 491 21.53 -12.20 -5.14
CA VAL A 491 22.80 -12.87 -5.44
C VAL A 491 23.89 -12.46 -4.45
N VAL A 492 24.86 -13.34 -4.23
CA VAL A 492 26.05 -12.99 -3.45
C VAL A 492 26.90 -11.99 -4.24
N ALA A 493 27.24 -10.87 -3.62
CA ALA A 493 28.10 -9.86 -4.23
C ALA A 493 28.70 -8.92 -3.18
N ASP A 494 29.91 -8.44 -3.46
CA ASP A 494 30.45 -7.27 -2.78
C ASP A 494 29.72 -6.02 -3.26
N SER A 495 29.44 -5.09 -2.34
CA SER A 495 28.75 -3.84 -2.65
C SER A 495 29.44 -2.67 -1.99
N THR A 496 29.58 -1.57 -2.72
CA THR A 496 30.12 -0.30 -2.21
C THR A 496 28.97 0.67 -1.99
N VAL A 497 28.85 1.19 -0.77
CA VAL A 497 27.86 2.19 -0.37
C VAL A 497 28.56 3.27 0.46
N GLY A 498 28.39 4.53 0.08
CA GLY A 498 29.07 5.65 0.71
C GLY A 498 30.60 5.53 0.63
N GLY A 499 31.14 4.93 -0.44
CA GLY A 499 32.57 4.67 -0.62
C GLY A 499 33.15 3.51 0.20
N ALA A 500 32.35 2.82 1.02
CA ALA A 500 32.80 1.66 1.80
C ALA A 500 32.26 0.35 1.22
N THR A 501 33.15 -0.61 0.94
CA THR A 501 32.80 -1.92 0.39
C THR A 501 32.57 -2.95 1.49
N ARG A 502 31.48 -3.73 1.38
CA ARG A 502 31.18 -4.86 2.26
C ARG A 502 30.77 -6.09 1.44
N PRO A 503 31.18 -7.32 1.84
CA PRO A 503 30.66 -8.55 1.26
C PRO A 503 29.23 -8.81 1.73
N GLY A 504 28.43 -9.49 0.92
CA GLY A 504 27.06 -9.85 1.32
C GLY A 504 26.18 -10.23 0.14
N LEU A 505 24.97 -9.69 0.12
CA LEU A 505 23.99 -9.92 -0.94
C LEU A 505 23.69 -8.62 -1.68
N PHE A 506 23.55 -8.73 -3.00
CA PHE A 506 22.90 -7.75 -3.83
C PHE A 506 21.49 -8.23 -4.13
N ALA A 507 20.51 -7.35 -3.91
CA ALA A 507 19.12 -7.64 -4.18
C ALA A 507 18.51 -6.49 -4.97
N HIS A 508 17.97 -6.79 -6.15
CA HIS A 508 17.18 -5.83 -6.91
C HIS A 508 15.71 -6.26 -6.81
N PRO A 509 14.78 -5.40 -6.36
CA PRO A 509 13.35 -5.71 -6.36
C PRO A 509 12.77 -5.65 -7.78
N PRO A 510 11.64 -6.35 -8.06
CA PRO A 510 10.78 -6.04 -9.19
C PRO A 510 10.16 -4.64 -9.08
N ASP A 511 9.65 -4.11 -10.20
CA ASP A 511 8.89 -2.85 -10.20
C ASP A 511 7.64 -2.96 -9.33
N HIS A 512 7.47 -2.02 -8.39
CA HIS A 512 6.43 -2.06 -7.36
C HIS A 512 6.32 -3.45 -6.67
N GLY A 513 7.46 -4.04 -6.33
CA GLY A 513 7.52 -5.44 -5.91
C GLY A 513 8.61 -5.72 -4.90
N ARG A 514 8.72 -7.01 -4.54
CA ARG A 514 9.61 -7.50 -3.49
C ARG A 514 10.48 -8.64 -3.99
N THR A 515 11.76 -8.57 -3.62
CA THR A 515 12.69 -9.71 -3.69
C THR A 515 12.88 -10.28 -2.30
N TYR A 516 12.66 -11.58 -2.15
CA TYR A 516 12.87 -12.34 -0.92
C TYR A 516 14.12 -13.19 -1.05
N VAL A 517 15.00 -13.13 -0.05
CA VAL A 517 16.10 -14.07 0.14
C VAL A 517 15.86 -14.84 1.44
N ASP A 518 15.47 -16.11 1.31
CA ASP A 518 15.03 -16.95 2.43
C ASP A 518 16.08 -17.97 2.86
N PHE A 519 16.29 -18.07 4.17
CA PHE A 519 17.17 -19.03 4.81
C PHE A 519 16.37 -19.94 5.76
N ALA A 520 16.33 -21.24 5.48
CA ALA A 520 15.76 -22.24 6.39
C ALA A 520 16.80 -22.69 7.42
N LEU A 521 16.65 -22.24 8.67
CA LEU A 521 17.65 -22.39 9.73
C LEU A 521 17.07 -23.11 10.96
N ARG A 522 17.92 -23.81 11.71
CA ARG A 522 17.64 -24.27 13.07
C ARG A 522 18.55 -23.50 14.03
N LEU A 523 17.95 -22.63 14.84
CA LEU A 523 18.67 -21.81 15.80
C LEU A 523 19.14 -22.64 17.00
N PRO A 524 20.29 -22.31 17.60
CA PRO A 524 20.72 -22.93 18.84
C PRO A 524 19.82 -22.46 20.01
N GLU A 525 19.88 -23.19 21.13
CA GLU A 525 19.21 -22.79 22.39
C GLU A 525 19.73 -21.46 22.96
N THR A 526 20.94 -21.06 22.56
CA THR A 526 21.50 -19.77 22.96
C THR A 526 20.85 -18.65 22.16
N PRO A 527 20.30 -17.60 22.81
CA PRO A 527 19.67 -16.49 22.10
C PRO A 527 20.62 -15.78 21.12
N LEU A 528 20.14 -15.57 19.90
CA LEU A 528 20.88 -14.89 18.84
C LEU A 528 20.18 -13.60 18.43
N CYS A 529 20.91 -12.72 17.75
CA CYS A 529 20.38 -11.64 16.95
C CYS A 529 20.92 -11.73 15.52
N LEU A 530 20.15 -11.22 14.55
CA LEU A 530 20.69 -10.88 13.23
C LEU A 530 21.33 -9.51 13.31
N ARG A 531 22.54 -9.38 12.78
CA ARG A 531 23.20 -8.10 12.53
C ARG A 531 23.55 -7.99 11.04
N THR A 532 23.16 -6.89 10.41
CA THR A 532 23.45 -6.64 9.00
C THR A 532 23.53 -5.14 8.72
N TRP A 533 24.22 -4.78 7.66
CA TRP A 533 24.21 -3.44 7.09
C TRP A 533 23.35 -3.42 5.84
N VAL A 534 22.64 -2.32 5.61
CA VAL A 534 21.81 -2.11 4.42
C VAL A 534 22.14 -0.78 3.78
N GLY A 535 22.00 -0.70 2.46
CA GLY A 535 22.36 0.49 1.71
C GLY A 535 22.07 0.37 0.22
N LEU A 536 22.03 1.50 -0.47
CA LEU A 536 21.96 1.58 -1.93
C LEU A 536 23.35 1.81 -2.50
N ARG A 537 23.76 1.01 -3.49
CA ARG A 537 25.10 1.09 -4.09
C ARG A 537 25.44 2.49 -4.60
N ASP A 538 26.72 2.83 -4.54
CA ASP A 538 27.24 4.08 -5.08
C ASP A 538 26.82 4.28 -6.55
N GLY A 539 26.34 5.50 -6.86
CA GLY A 539 25.82 5.86 -8.18
C GLY A 539 24.35 5.48 -8.43
N SER A 540 23.67 4.85 -7.47
CA SER A 540 22.22 4.66 -7.52
C SER A 540 21.47 6.00 -7.66
N ARG A 541 20.40 5.98 -8.44
CA ARG A 541 19.44 7.09 -8.64
C ARG A 541 18.03 6.70 -8.22
N SER A 542 17.94 5.72 -7.31
CA SER A 542 16.70 5.19 -6.77
C SER A 542 15.88 6.28 -6.07
N GLU A 543 14.58 6.06 -5.92
CA GLU A 543 13.73 6.87 -5.03
C GLU A 543 13.80 6.36 -3.57
N GLY A 544 14.40 5.19 -3.37
CA GLY A 544 14.65 4.53 -2.11
C GLY A 544 14.21 3.06 -2.16
N CYS A 545 14.69 2.27 -1.20
CA CYS A 545 14.19 0.92 -0.99
C CYS A 545 13.91 0.69 0.50
N ARG A 546 12.92 -0.15 0.79
CA ARG A 546 12.70 -0.69 2.13
C ARG A 546 13.36 -2.06 2.29
N PHE A 547 14.14 -2.17 3.34
CA PHE A 547 14.82 -3.38 3.76
C PHE A 547 14.06 -3.96 4.95
N VAL A 548 13.57 -5.19 4.85
CA VAL A 548 12.79 -5.85 5.90
C VAL A 548 13.44 -7.17 6.28
N VAL A 549 13.53 -7.43 7.58
CA VAL A 549 13.88 -8.73 8.15
C VAL A 549 12.61 -9.39 8.63
N GLN A 550 12.32 -10.59 8.15
CA GLN A 550 11.19 -11.39 8.60
C GLN A 550 11.66 -12.72 9.22
N VAL A 551 10.96 -13.15 10.26
CA VAL A 551 11.11 -14.50 10.84
C VAL A 551 9.76 -15.18 10.73
N ASN A 552 9.71 -16.31 10.02
CA ASN A 552 8.48 -17.06 9.74
C ASN A 552 7.35 -16.17 9.19
N GLY A 553 7.70 -15.23 8.28
CA GLY A 553 6.76 -14.31 7.64
C GLY A 553 6.34 -13.11 8.49
N ARG A 554 6.83 -12.99 9.73
CA ARG A 554 6.59 -11.82 10.59
C ARG A 554 7.74 -10.83 10.48
N GLU A 555 7.45 -9.57 10.18
CA GLU A 555 8.44 -8.48 10.25
C GLU A 555 8.96 -8.30 11.68
N VAL A 556 10.28 -8.37 11.85
CA VAL A 556 10.98 -8.17 13.13
C VAL A 556 11.85 -6.91 13.14
N ALA A 557 12.25 -6.43 11.95
CA ALA A 557 12.89 -5.14 11.77
C ALA A 557 12.70 -4.66 10.33
N SER A 558 12.70 -3.35 10.14
CA SER A 558 12.78 -2.78 8.80
C SER A 558 13.46 -1.41 8.81
N ARG A 559 13.90 -0.98 7.63
CA ARG A 559 14.44 0.36 7.40
C ARG A 559 14.21 0.76 5.95
N PHE A 560 13.62 1.91 5.72
CA PHE A 560 13.63 2.58 4.42
C PHE A 560 14.91 3.39 4.28
N LEU A 561 15.55 3.32 3.11
CA LEU A 561 16.73 4.12 2.78
C LEU A 561 16.55 4.85 1.46
N ALA A 562 16.63 6.18 1.52
CA ALA A 562 16.82 7.03 0.37
C ALA A 562 18.29 6.95 -0.15
N PRO A 563 18.56 7.41 -1.39
CA PRO A 563 19.93 7.53 -1.89
C PRO A 563 20.84 8.33 -0.96
N ALA A 564 22.15 8.03 -1.01
CA ALA A 564 23.19 8.72 -0.23
C ALA A 564 23.10 8.59 1.31
N ALA A 565 22.19 7.79 1.86
CA ALA A 565 22.10 7.52 3.30
C ALA A 565 23.33 6.76 3.89
N GLY A 566 24.23 6.27 3.03
CA GLY A 566 25.36 5.44 3.43
C GLY A 566 24.93 4.06 3.94
N TRP A 567 25.86 3.33 4.56
CA TRP A 567 25.53 2.08 5.24
C TRP A 567 24.76 2.35 6.52
N GLN A 568 23.65 1.65 6.69
CA GLN A 568 22.79 1.75 7.86
C GLN A 568 22.63 0.37 8.51
N GLU A 569 22.78 0.29 9.82
CA GLU A 569 22.75 -0.98 10.55
C GLU A 569 21.32 -1.40 10.92
N ILE A 570 21.00 -2.67 10.68
CA ILE A 570 19.82 -3.35 11.23
C ILE A 570 20.30 -4.43 12.20
N VAL A 571 19.76 -4.38 13.42
CA VAL A 571 19.89 -5.43 14.43
C VAL A 571 18.51 -5.94 14.77
N SER A 572 18.29 -7.25 14.65
CA SER A 572 17.00 -7.90 14.93
C SER A 572 17.19 -8.98 15.99
N ASP A 573 16.45 -8.87 17.09
CA ASP A 573 16.45 -9.90 18.14
C ASP A 573 15.74 -11.17 17.67
N LEU A 574 16.41 -12.33 17.79
CA LEU A 574 15.87 -13.65 17.45
C LEU A 574 15.65 -14.52 18.70
N SER A 575 15.80 -13.96 19.90
CA SER A 575 15.70 -14.68 21.18
C SER A 575 14.39 -15.45 21.34
N ALA A 576 13.28 -14.92 20.81
CA ALA A 576 11.97 -15.58 20.86
C ALA A 576 11.92 -16.94 20.13
N TRP A 577 12.87 -17.22 19.24
CA TRP A 577 12.97 -18.46 18.47
C TRP A 577 14.20 -19.30 18.81
N ALA A 578 14.88 -19.03 19.94
CA ALA A 578 15.98 -19.87 20.41
C ALA A 578 15.56 -21.36 20.49
N GLY A 579 16.43 -22.25 20.00
CA GLY A 579 16.19 -23.70 19.91
C GLY A 579 15.24 -24.15 18.79
N ARG A 580 14.63 -23.22 18.03
CA ARG A 580 13.59 -23.55 17.04
C ARG A 580 14.10 -23.52 15.60
N ALA A 581 13.34 -24.20 14.74
CA ALA A 581 13.47 -24.05 13.30
C ALA A 581 12.73 -22.77 12.84
N ILE A 582 13.36 -22.01 11.94
CA ILE A 582 12.81 -20.78 11.37
C ILE A 582 13.09 -20.70 9.87
N VAL A 583 12.29 -19.88 9.18
CA VAL A 583 12.69 -19.24 7.92
C VAL A 583 12.98 -17.78 8.20
N LEU A 584 14.24 -17.39 8.02
CA LEU A 584 14.69 -16.00 8.09
C LEU A 584 14.70 -15.42 6.68
N SER A 585 13.94 -14.36 6.44
CA SER A 585 13.86 -13.71 5.13
C SER A 585 14.46 -12.32 5.18
N LEU A 586 15.35 -12.02 4.24
CA LEU A 586 15.80 -10.67 3.93
C LEU A 586 15.02 -10.18 2.71
N VAL A 587 14.18 -9.16 2.90
CA VAL A 587 13.23 -8.70 1.89
C VAL A 587 13.60 -7.30 1.44
N THR A 588 13.79 -7.14 0.14
CA THR A 588 14.01 -5.84 -0.50
C THR A 588 12.72 -5.45 -1.22
N ASP A 589 12.09 -4.38 -0.77
CA ASP A 589 10.86 -3.82 -1.32
C ASP A 589 11.19 -2.49 -2.04
N SER A 590 10.72 -2.33 -3.28
CA SER A 590 10.93 -1.09 -4.03
C SER A 590 10.10 0.07 -3.48
N GLU A 591 8.99 -0.18 -2.76
CA GLU A 591 7.97 0.81 -2.34
C GLU A 591 7.39 1.71 -3.46
N GLY A 592 7.82 1.49 -4.70
CA GLY A 592 7.59 2.37 -5.84
C GLY A 592 8.31 1.86 -7.09
N SER A 593 8.81 2.79 -7.91
CA SER A 593 9.58 2.42 -9.09
C SER A 593 10.90 1.76 -8.71
N PHE A 594 11.19 0.61 -9.30
CA PHE A 594 12.45 -0.12 -9.09
C PHE A 594 13.70 0.50 -9.75
N SER A 595 13.59 1.69 -10.35
CA SER A 595 14.66 2.25 -11.17
C SER A 595 15.91 2.55 -10.34
N PHE A 596 17.02 1.87 -10.63
CA PHE A 596 18.30 1.99 -9.90
C PHE A 596 18.24 1.54 -8.44
N ASP A 597 17.31 0.66 -8.08
CA ASP A 597 17.16 0.02 -6.76
C ASP A 597 18.26 -1.01 -6.52
N TRP A 598 19.49 -0.53 -6.51
CA TRP A 598 20.70 -1.31 -6.36
C TRP A 598 20.96 -1.61 -4.88
N ALA A 599 20.02 -2.32 -4.26
CA ALA A 599 20.01 -2.57 -2.83
C ALA A 599 21.06 -3.61 -2.43
N ALA A 600 21.72 -3.37 -1.30
CA ALA A 600 22.78 -4.21 -0.77
C ALA A 600 22.53 -4.56 0.70
N TRP A 601 22.71 -5.84 1.03
CA TRP A 601 22.75 -6.38 2.37
C TRP A 601 24.20 -6.75 2.71
N GLY A 602 24.90 -5.89 3.44
CA GLY A 602 26.29 -6.05 3.83
C GLY A 602 26.46 -6.86 5.12
N GLU A 603 27.29 -7.90 5.07
CA GLU A 603 27.68 -8.74 6.19
C GLU A 603 26.50 -9.31 7.03
N PRO A 604 25.40 -9.83 6.45
CA PRO A 604 24.32 -10.40 7.24
C PRO A 604 24.85 -11.61 8.02
N ARG A 605 24.84 -11.52 9.36
CA ARG A 605 25.41 -12.53 10.26
C ARG A 605 24.59 -12.69 11.53
N LEU A 606 24.60 -13.91 12.08
CA LEU A 606 23.98 -14.15 13.38
C LEU A 606 25.02 -13.97 14.49
N GLU A 607 24.73 -13.13 15.47
CA GLU A 607 25.59 -12.89 16.64
C GLU A 607 24.87 -13.34 17.92
N LEU A 608 25.60 -13.43 19.04
CA LEU A 608 24.98 -13.60 20.35
C LEU A 608 24.14 -12.35 20.67
N ALA A 609 22.91 -12.55 21.15
CA ALA A 609 22.11 -11.44 21.65
C ALA A 609 22.84 -10.77 22.82
N GLN A 610 23.02 -9.45 22.77
CA GLN A 610 23.55 -8.69 23.90
C GLN A 610 22.49 -8.67 25.01
N LYS A 611 22.92 -8.93 26.26
CA LYS A 611 22.05 -8.94 27.44
C LYS A 611 21.59 -7.55 27.85
#